data_AF-A0A9E2L3U2-F1
#
_entry.id   AF-A0A9E2L3U2-F1
#
_cell.length_a   1.000
_cell.length_b   1.000
_cell.length_c   1.000
_cell.angle_alpha   90.00
_cell.angle_beta   90.00
_cell.angle_gamma   90.00
#
_symmetry.space_group_name_H-M   'P 1'
#
loop_
_entity.id
_entity.type
_entity.pdbx_description
1 polymer ?
#
loop_
_entity_poly.entity_id
_entity_poly.type
_entity_poly.pdbx_seq_one_letter_code
_entity_poly.pdbx_strand_id
1 'polypeptide(L)'
;MQTIPPLNAALNGMGEFVTITQRTDVYIYSNTQTSFSRPVTSADRDYNYMGLSGFIVGLPNIPPLGSSASQVVCYDLACPNCYEEQVVTREMQLQTGGRCYCRLCQRTYDLNNQGYVVSGTSGKSLYRYRVVYQNNTLLINN
;
A
#
# COMPACT_ATOMS: atom_id res chain seq x y z
N MET A 1 -21.87 9.51 -2.81
CA MET A 1 -20.75 8.55 -2.74
C MET A 1 -20.10 8.70 -1.38
N GLN A 2 -20.02 7.63 -0.58
CA GLN A 2 -19.31 7.68 0.69
C GLN A 2 -17.81 7.64 0.39
N THR A 3 -17.12 8.75 0.60
CA THR A 3 -15.67 8.82 0.43
C THR A 3 -15.01 8.14 1.62
N ILE A 4 -14.06 7.24 1.37
CA ILE A 4 -13.23 6.63 2.41
C ILE A 4 -12.08 7.62 2.65
N PRO A 5 -12.07 8.40 3.75
CA PRO A 5 -11.20 9.57 3.85
C PRO A 5 -9.70 9.27 3.73
N PRO A 6 -9.16 8.22 4.41
CA PRO A 6 -7.74 7.86 4.27
C PRO A 6 -7.37 7.46 2.83
N LEU A 7 -8.27 6.76 2.13
CA LEU A 7 -8.04 6.36 0.75
C LEU A 7 -8.13 7.56 -0.20
N ASN A 8 -9.10 8.45 -0.01
CA ASN A 8 -9.22 9.65 -0.82
C ASN A 8 -7.98 10.55 -0.69
N ALA A 9 -7.42 10.67 0.52
CA ALA A 9 -6.17 11.39 0.74
C ALA A 9 -5.01 10.73 -0.03
N ALA A 10 -4.86 9.41 0.05
CA ALA A 10 -3.80 8.68 -0.63
C ALA A 10 -3.90 8.72 -2.17
N LEU A 11 -5.11 8.80 -2.73
CA LEU A 11 -5.32 8.84 -4.19
C LEU A 11 -5.10 10.22 -4.80
N ASN A 12 -5.22 11.29 -4.01
CA ASN A 12 -5.18 12.67 -4.52
C ASN A 12 -4.07 13.53 -3.90
N GLY A 13 -3.50 13.13 -2.76
CA GLY A 13 -2.44 13.83 -2.05
C GLY A 13 -1.06 13.27 -2.39
N MET A 14 -0.15 14.10 -2.89
CA MET A 14 1.22 13.69 -3.16
C MET A 14 1.96 13.33 -1.87
N GLY A 15 2.57 12.16 -1.84
CA GLY A 15 3.28 11.61 -0.68
C GLY A 15 2.36 10.99 0.37
N GLU A 16 1.06 10.93 0.11
CA GLU A 16 0.08 10.32 1.01
C GLU A 16 -0.15 8.85 0.65
N PHE A 17 -0.20 8.02 1.68
CA PHE A 17 -0.37 6.58 1.55
C PHE A 17 -1.39 6.06 2.56
N VAL A 18 -2.04 4.96 2.22
CA VAL A 18 -3.00 4.24 3.05
C VAL A 18 -2.71 2.75 2.96
N THR A 19 -2.86 2.03 4.06
CA THR A 19 -2.91 0.58 4.07
C THR A 19 -4.34 0.12 3.90
N ILE A 20 -4.54 -0.93 3.09
CA ILE A 20 -5.82 -1.60 2.91
C ILE A 20 -5.65 -3.03 3.39
N THR A 21 -6.29 -3.37 4.50
CA THR A 21 -6.31 -4.73 5.06
C THR A 21 -7.73 -5.25 5.14
N GLN A 22 -7.85 -6.58 5.11
CA GLN A 22 -9.12 -7.27 5.18
C GLN A 22 -9.04 -8.19 6.39
N ARG A 23 -10.02 -8.05 7.27
CA ARG A 23 -10.39 -9.10 8.24
C ARG A 23 -11.66 -9.76 7.71
N THR A 24 -12.11 -10.84 8.36
CA THR A 24 -13.16 -11.74 7.85
C THR A 24 -14.27 -11.05 7.05
N ASP A 25 -14.92 -10.01 7.61
CA ASP A 25 -16.01 -9.29 6.94
C ASP A 25 -15.83 -7.76 6.94
N VAL A 26 -14.60 -7.25 7.08
CA VAL A 26 -14.35 -5.81 7.13
C VAL A 26 -13.07 -5.41 6.38
N TYR A 27 -13.17 -4.36 5.57
CA TYR A 27 -12.00 -3.63 5.06
C TYR A 27 -11.61 -2.54 6.02
N ILE A 28 -10.31 -2.46 6.31
CA ILE A 28 -9.71 -1.45 7.16
C ILE A 28 -8.75 -0.63 6.29
N TYR A 29 -8.98 0.67 6.26
CA TYR A 29 -8.17 1.66 5.58
C TYR A 29 -7.47 2.50 6.63
N SER A 30 -6.14 2.45 6.70
CA SER A 30 -5.40 3.20 7.72
C SER A 30 -4.25 3.99 7.12
N ASN A 31 -4.15 5.26 7.49
CA ASN A 31 -2.92 6.03 7.30
C ASN A 31 -2.27 6.29 8.67
N THR A 32 -1.30 7.21 8.74
CA THR A 32 -0.59 7.52 9.99
C THR A 32 -1.39 8.38 10.97
N GLN A 33 -2.58 8.86 10.57
CA GLN A 33 -3.38 9.83 11.33
C GLN A 33 -4.74 9.25 11.73
N THR A 34 -5.36 8.47 10.85
CA THR A 34 -6.74 8.01 10.96
C THR A 34 -6.90 6.60 10.40
N SER A 35 -7.91 5.91 10.90
CA SER A 35 -8.36 4.63 10.36
C SER A 35 -9.87 4.70 10.07
N PHE A 36 -10.29 4.09 8.98
CA PHE A 36 -11.69 3.95 8.59
C PHE A 36 -11.97 2.50 8.26
N SER A 37 -13.14 1.99 8.63
CA SER A 37 -13.54 0.62 8.33
C SER A 37 -14.90 0.57 7.65
N ARG A 38 -15.08 -0.38 6.73
CA ARG A 38 -16.37 -0.67 6.08
C ARG A 38 -16.59 -2.17 5.97
N PRO A 39 -17.84 -2.65 6.05
CA PRO A 39 -18.13 -4.06 5.84
C PRO A 39 -17.77 -4.49 4.41
N VAL A 40 -17.35 -5.74 4.27
CA VAL A 40 -17.21 -6.43 2.99
C VAL A 40 -18.62 -6.68 2.45
N THR A 41 -18.85 -6.26 1.21
CA THR A 41 -20.13 -6.47 0.50
C THR A 41 -20.07 -7.72 -0.37
N SER A 42 -21.21 -8.18 -0.87
CA SER A 42 -21.26 -9.29 -1.83
C SER A 42 -20.46 -9.00 -3.10
N ALA A 43 -20.49 -7.76 -3.60
CA ALA A 43 -19.70 -7.34 -4.77
C ALA A 43 -18.18 -7.41 -4.53
N ASP A 44 -17.74 -7.28 -3.28
CA ASP A 44 -16.33 -7.44 -2.94
C ASP A 44 -15.90 -8.91 -3.08
N ARG A 45 -16.75 -9.89 -2.77
CA ARG A 45 -16.33 -11.31 -2.72
C ARG A 45 -15.99 -11.91 -4.09
N ASP A 46 -16.52 -11.36 -5.18
CA ASP A 46 -16.32 -11.88 -6.53
C ASP A 46 -15.01 -11.42 -7.18
N TYR A 47 -14.37 -10.37 -6.63
CA TYR A 47 -13.21 -9.70 -7.26
C TYR A 47 -11.99 -9.52 -6.33
N ASN A 48 -12.09 -9.90 -5.06
CA ASN A 48 -11.03 -9.58 -4.09
C ASN A 48 -9.96 -10.68 -3.98
N TYR A 49 -8.80 -10.40 -4.58
CA TYR A 49 -7.52 -10.95 -4.15
C TYR A 49 -6.80 -9.87 -3.34
N MET A 50 -6.74 -10.06 -2.01
CA MET A 50 -5.85 -9.28 -1.16
C MET A 50 -4.42 -9.83 -1.31
N GLY A 51 -3.42 -8.94 -1.35
CA GLY A 51 -2.01 -9.34 -1.26
C GLY A 51 -1.73 -10.13 0.03
N LEU A 52 -0.51 -10.62 0.22
CA LEU A 52 -0.18 -11.56 1.30
C LEU A 52 -0.58 -11.06 2.69
N SER A 53 -0.45 -9.75 2.92
CA SER A 53 -0.89 -9.10 4.16
C SER A 53 -1.83 -7.92 3.92
N GLY A 54 -2.29 -7.74 2.68
CA GLY A 54 -3.00 -6.55 2.21
C GLY A 54 -2.12 -5.64 1.35
N PHE A 55 -2.56 -4.39 1.18
CA PHE A 55 -1.95 -3.46 0.24
C PHE A 55 -1.54 -2.14 0.89
N ILE A 56 -0.56 -1.47 0.30
CA ILE A 56 -0.23 -0.06 0.54
C ILE A 56 -0.52 0.69 -0.74
N VAL A 57 -1.48 1.62 -0.72
CA VAL A 57 -1.87 2.42 -1.88
C VAL A 57 -1.53 3.88 -1.62
N GLY A 58 -1.04 4.60 -2.63
CA GLY A 58 -0.86 6.04 -2.52
C GLY A 58 -0.33 6.68 -3.79
N LEU A 59 -0.17 8.00 -3.74
CA LEU A 59 0.34 8.81 -4.84
C LEU A 59 1.73 9.32 -4.45
N PRO A 60 2.82 8.74 -4.99
CA PRO A 60 4.18 9.19 -4.71
C PRO A 60 4.37 10.67 -5.01
N ASN A 61 5.20 11.36 -4.23
CA ASN A 61 5.58 12.74 -4.55
C ASN A 61 6.74 12.85 -5.57
N ILE A 62 7.37 11.73 -5.93
CA ILE A 62 8.39 11.64 -6.98
C ILE A 62 7.79 10.90 -8.19
N PRO A 63 7.69 11.54 -9.37
CA PRO A 63 7.26 10.86 -10.58
C PRO A 63 8.20 9.71 -10.98
N PRO A 64 7.69 8.65 -11.63
CA PRO A 64 8.54 7.66 -12.26
C PRO A 64 9.52 8.31 -13.26
N LEU A 65 10.72 7.74 -13.39
CA LEU A 65 11.70 8.20 -14.37
C LEU A 65 11.08 8.20 -15.78
N GLY A 66 11.20 9.33 -16.48
CA GLY A 66 10.62 9.52 -17.82
C GLY A 66 9.15 9.94 -17.83
N SER A 67 8.51 10.14 -16.67
CA SER A 67 7.17 10.72 -16.56
C SER A 67 7.22 12.13 -15.99
N SER A 68 6.38 13.02 -16.50
CA SER A 68 6.15 14.36 -15.93
C SER A 68 5.12 14.37 -14.81
N ALA A 69 4.36 13.28 -14.65
CA ALA A 69 3.30 13.17 -13.65
C ALA A 69 3.48 11.94 -12.77
N SER A 70 3.17 12.08 -11.48
CA SER A 70 3.05 10.96 -10.58
C SER A 70 1.76 10.19 -10.83
N GLN A 71 1.77 8.90 -10.50
CA GLN A 71 0.64 7.99 -10.69
C GLN A 71 0.40 7.22 -9.40
N VAL A 72 -0.85 6.86 -9.14
CA VAL A 72 -1.21 6.01 -8.00
C VAL A 72 -0.47 4.68 -8.11
N VAL A 73 0.08 4.24 -6.99
CA VAL A 73 0.84 2.99 -6.87
C VAL A 73 0.22 2.11 -5.81
N CYS A 74 0.44 0.81 -5.94
CA CYS A 74 0.08 -0.18 -4.93
C CYS A 74 1.28 -1.09 -4.67
N TYR A 75 1.59 -1.33 -3.40
CA TYR A 75 2.60 -2.29 -2.95
C TYR A 75 1.96 -3.38 -2.08
N ASP A 76 2.61 -4.53 -1.94
CA ASP A 76 2.24 -5.50 -0.89
C ASP A 76 2.54 -4.89 0.49
N LEU A 77 1.65 -5.13 1.44
CA LEU A 77 1.86 -4.76 2.85
C LEU A 77 2.81 -5.73 3.58
N ALA A 78 3.09 -6.89 3.00
CA ALA A 78 4.10 -7.83 3.47
C ALA A 78 5.51 -7.40 3.02
N CYS A 79 6.48 -7.57 3.91
CA CYS A 79 7.89 -7.32 3.60
C CYS A 79 8.42 -8.42 2.64
N PRO A 80 8.87 -8.09 1.42
CA PRO A 80 9.36 -9.09 0.47
C PRO A 80 10.63 -9.79 0.96
N ASN A 81 11.50 -9.05 1.65
CA ASN A 81 12.73 -9.63 2.20
C ASN A 81 12.42 -10.64 3.32
N CYS A 82 11.47 -10.36 4.21
CA CYS A 82 11.09 -11.34 5.25
C CYS A 82 10.34 -12.54 4.67
N TYR A 83 9.51 -12.31 3.66
CA TYR A 83 8.81 -13.40 2.98
C TYR A 83 9.78 -14.37 2.32
N GLU A 84 10.83 -13.87 1.65
CA GLU A 84 11.79 -14.75 0.99
C GLU A 84 12.83 -15.36 1.93
N GLU A 85 13.31 -14.60 2.91
CA GLU A 85 14.35 -15.07 3.84
C GLU A 85 13.77 -16.03 4.90
N GLN A 86 12.51 -15.84 5.30
CA GLN A 86 11.92 -16.51 6.47
C GLN A 86 10.49 -17.03 6.26
N VAL A 87 9.88 -16.84 5.08
CA VAL A 87 8.49 -17.24 4.78
C VAL A 87 7.48 -16.58 5.74
N VAL A 88 7.76 -15.34 6.16
CA VAL A 88 6.90 -14.57 7.08
C VAL A 88 6.16 -13.45 6.36
N THR A 89 4.83 -13.46 6.43
CA THR A 89 3.92 -12.48 5.84
C THR A 89 3.26 -11.61 6.93
N ARG A 90 4.06 -10.78 7.61
CA ARG A 90 3.54 -9.82 8.60
C ARG A 90 3.36 -8.45 7.97
N GLU A 91 2.25 -7.80 8.33
CA GLU A 91 1.95 -6.42 7.95
C GLU A 91 3.09 -5.49 8.38
N MET A 92 3.61 -4.72 7.41
CA MET A 92 4.52 -3.62 7.69
C MET A 92 3.75 -2.40 8.22
N GLN A 93 4.46 -1.49 8.89
CA GLN A 93 3.88 -0.30 9.48
C GLN A 93 4.11 0.91 8.60
N LEU A 94 3.03 1.56 8.17
CA LEU A 94 3.12 2.85 7.49
C LEU A 94 3.65 3.93 8.45
N GLN A 95 4.54 4.78 7.94
CA GLN A 95 5.16 5.89 8.65
C GLN A 95 4.94 7.21 7.89
N THR A 96 5.12 8.32 8.60
CA THR A 96 5.01 9.66 8.01
C THR A 96 6.08 9.88 6.93
N GLY A 97 5.80 10.77 5.99
CA GLY A 97 6.72 11.10 4.89
C GLY A 97 6.79 10.02 3.79
N GLY A 98 5.74 9.22 3.64
CA GLY A 98 5.67 8.17 2.61
C GLY A 98 6.67 7.05 2.82
N ARG A 99 6.79 6.57 4.06
CA ARG A 99 7.69 5.46 4.42
C ARG A 99 6.91 4.27 4.94
N CYS A 100 7.51 3.10 4.81
CA CYS A 100 6.98 1.87 5.38
C CYS A 100 8.08 1.13 6.16
N TYR A 101 7.77 0.67 7.36
CA TYR A 101 8.74 0.05 8.26
C TYR A 101 8.36 -1.40 8.55
N CYS A 102 9.31 -2.32 8.33
CA CYS A 102 9.16 -3.71 8.71
C CYS A 102 9.70 -3.92 10.13
N ARG A 103 8.82 -4.25 11.08
CA ARG A 103 9.21 -4.54 12.48
C ARG A 103 10.08 -5.79 12.65
N LEU A 104 10.04 -6.72 11.68
CA LEU A 104 10.73 -7.99 11.78
C LEU A 104 12.21 -7.87 11.39
N CYS A 105 12.49 -7.38 10.18
CA CYS A 105 13.87 -7.19 9.69
C CYS A 105 14.42 -5.77 9.89
N GLN A 106 13.62 -4.87 10.47
CA GLN A 106 13.98 -3.48 10.76
C GLN A 106 14.33 -2.63 9.53
N ARG A 107 13.95 -3.07 8.32
CA ARG A 107 14.10 -2.29 7.09
C ARG A 107 13.04 -1.21 6.98
N THR A 108 13.44 -0.05 6.48
CA THR A 108 12.54 1.05 6.11
C THR A 108 12.56 1.24 4.60
N TYR A 109 11.38 1.33 3.99
CA TYR A 109 11.17 1.50 2.57
C TYR A 109 10.66 2.90 2.27
N ASP A 110 11.12 3.50 1.19
CA ASP A 110 10.64 4.78 0.66
C ASP A 110 9.58 4.54 -0.42
N LEU A 111 8.32 4.80 -0.07
CA LEU A 111 7.18 4.60 -0.95
C LEU A 111 7.09 5.68 -2.03
N ASN A 112 7.67 6.86 -1.78
CA ASN A 112 7.79 7.93 -2.77
C ASN A 112 8.80 7.56 -3.85
N ASN A 113 9.84 6.81 -3.48
CA ASN A 113 10.91 6.42 -4.37
C ASN A 113 10.89 4.92 -4.65
N GLN A 114 9.87 4.46 -5.39
CA GLN A 114 9.74 3.10 -5.93
C GLN A 114 9.80 1.95 -4.91
N GLY A 115 9.63 2.22 -3.62
CA GLY A 115 9.67 1.20 -2.57
C GLY A 115 11.09 0.72 -2.27
N TYR A 116 12.12 1.53 -2.49
CA TYR A 116 13.51 1.17 -2.17
C TYR A 116 13.77 1.12 -0.66
N VAL A 117 14.66 0.23 -0.24
CA VAL A 117 15.18 0.20 1.13
C VAL A 117 16.06 1.44 1.34
N VAL A 118 15.72 2.27 2.33
CA VAL A 118 16.47 3.48 2.71
C VAL A 118 17.13 3.39 4.08
N SER A 119 16.81 2.34 4.85
CA SER A 119 17.45 2.06 6.14
C SER A 119 17.34 0.57 6.48
N GLY A 120 18.32 0.05 7.23
CA GLY A 120 18.49 -1.37 7.53
C GLY A 120 19.36 -2.09 6.50
N THR A 121 19.36 -3.43 6.54
CA THR A 121 20.12 -4.25 5.60
C THR A 121 19.62 -4.06 4.17
N SER A 122 20.52 -3.89 3.20
CA SER A 122 20.16 -3.87 1.78
C SER A 122 19.35 -5.10 1.38
N GLY A 123 18.51 -4.95 0.37
CA GLY A 123 17.62 -6.02 -0.08
C GLY A 123 16.73 -5.59 -1.22
N LYS A 124 15.72 -6.42 -1.50
CA LYS A 124 14.73 -6.15 -2.54
C LYS A 124 13.88 -4.93 -2.20
N SER A 125 13.50 -4.17 -3.23
CA SER A 125 12.43 -3.17 -3.12
C SER A 125 11.07 -3.84 -2.94
N LEU A 126 10.07 -3.06 -2.54
CA LEU A 126 8.70 -3.53 -2.44
C LEU A 126 8.13 -3.95 -3.79
N TYR A 127 7.40 -5.07 -3.81
CA TYR A 127 6.68 -5.52 -4.99
C TYR A 127 5.52 -4.57 -5.28
N ARG A 128 5.43 -4.12 -6.54
CA ARG A 128 4.37 -3.23 -7.04
C ARG A 128 3.33 -4.03 -7.79
N TYR A 129 2.07 -3.77 -7.46
CA TYR A 129 0.93 -4.23 -8.24
C TYR A 129 0.58 -3.21 -9.31
N ARG A 130 0.02 -3.69 -10.43
CA ARG A 130 -0.53 -2.82 -11.45
C ARG A 130 -1.84 -2.24 -10.94
N VAL A 131 -1.97 -0.92 -11.04
CA VAL A 131 -3.16 -0.22 -10.56
C VAL A 131 -3.81 0.51 -11.71
N VAL A 132 -5.13 0.39 -11.80
CA VAL A 132 -5.96 1.25 -12.65
C VAL A 132 -6.93 1.99 -11.75
N TYR A 133 -6.82 3.31 -11.73
CA TYR A 133 -7.79 4.17 -11.05
C TYR A 133 -8.64 4.88 -12.10
N GLN A 134 -9.89 4.44 -12.26
CA GLN A 134 -10.84 4.97 -13.24
C GLN A 134 -12.24 5.03 -12.65
N ASN A 135 -13.01 6.08 -12.97
CA ASN A 135 -14.40 6.24 -12.52
C ASN A 135 -14.59 6.01 -11.01
N ASN A 136 -13.67 6.57 -10.21
CA ASN A 136 -13.68 6.45 -8.75
C ASN A 136 -13.55 5.00 -8.22
N THR A 137 -13.07 4.08 -9.07
CA THR A 137 -12.82 2.68 -8.78
C THR A 137 -11.33 2.40 -8.85
N LEU A 138 -10.79 1.75 -7.82
CA LEU A 138 -9.41 1.30 -7.75
C LEU A 138 -9.37 -0.20 -8.10
N LEU A 139 -8.74 -0.54 -9.22
CA LEU A 139 -8.50 -1.92 -9.63
C LEU A 139 -7.01 -2.24 -9.42
N ILE A 140 -6.72 -3.34 -8.73
CA ILE A 140 -5.37 -3.82 -8.44
C ILE A 140 -5.21 -5.17 -9.11
N ASN A 141 -4.24 -5.27 -10.03
CA ASN A 141 -3.93 -6.46 -10.81
C ASN A 141 -2.51 -6.94 -10.48
N ASN A 142 -2.31 -8.25 -10.49
CA ASN A 142 -0.99 -8.89 -10.45
C ASN A 142 -0.26 -8.69 -11.79
#